data_AF-A0A2U1L095-F1
#
_entry.id   AF-A0A2U1L095-F1
#
_cell.length_a   1.000
_cell.length_b   1.000
_cell.length_c   1.000
_cell.angle_alpha   90.00
_cell.angle_beta   90.00
_cell.angle_gamma   90.00
#
_symmetry.space_group_name_H-M   'P 1'
#
loop_
_entity.id
_entity.type
_entity.pdbx_description
1 polymer ?
#
loop_
_entity_poly.entity_id
_entity_poly.type
_entity_poly.pdbx_seq_one_letter_code
_entity_poly.pdbx_strand_id
1 'polypeptide(L)'
;MDALHLHVFEWNIQIVKQTFSAFIVMLLILTGSGQRSVYTGVDFCKRLCSASVIRSGESMENALWACCKGIKIGKILIHREGDNKPTGNSAVQTIWLLLIKGVPKANIIFLNLISVPQGVHAVCKHFPRIKIVTSEIETG
;
A
#
# COMPACT_ATOMS: atom_id res chain seq x y z
N MET A 1 -11.42 1.35 -24.97
CA MET A 1 -10.24 1.53 -24.09
C MET A 1 -10.36 2.92 -23.51
N ASP A 2 -11.13 3.00 -22.43
CA ASP A 2 -12.05 4.13 -22.21
C ASP A 2 -11.52 5.09 -21.15
N ALA A 3 -11.91 6.36 -21.23
CA ALA A 3 -11.46 7.43 -20.34
C ALA A 3 -11.60 7.11 -18.83
N LEU A 4 -12.53 6.21 -18.46
CA LEU A 4 -12.68 5.66 -17.11
C LEU A 4 -11.41 4.93 -16.61
N HIS A 5 -10.74 4.16 -17.47
CA HIS A 5 -9.53 3.44 -17.10
C HIS A 5 -8.36 4.39 -16.86
N LEU A 6 -8.27 5.49 -17.62
CA LEU A 6 -7.29 6.57 -17.41
C LEU A 6 -7.57 7.36 -16.14
N HIS A 7 -8.84 7.68 -15.85
CA HIS A 7 -9.20 8.44 -14.66
C HIS A 7 -8.99 7.64 -13.36
N VAL A 8 -9.36 6.36 -13.36
CA VAL A 8 -9.05 5.43 -12.26
C VAL A 8 -7.54 5.26 -12.10
N PHE A 9 -6.79 5.24 -13.20
CA PHE A 9 -5.33 5.13 -13.18
C PHE A 9 -4.65 6.37 -12.59
N GLU A 10 -5.04 7.58 -12.99
CA GLU A 10 -4.53 8.84 -12.41
C GLU A 10 -4.88 8.95 -10.92
N TRP A 11 -6.09 8.54 -10.53
CA TRP A 11 -6.48 8.45 -9.11
C TRP A 11 -5.63 7.45 -8.33
N ASN A 12 -5.41 6.25 -8.87
CA ASN A 12 -4.54 5.25 -8.27
C ASN A 12 -3.10 5.78 -8.09
N ILE A 13 -2.56 6.50 -9.09
CA ILE A 13 -1.26 7.15 -8.99
C ILE A 13 -1.23 8.17 -7.86
N GLN A 14 -2.25 9.02 -7.74
CA GLN A 14 -2.28 10.05 -6.71
C GLN A 14 -2.32 9.46 -5.29
N ILE A 15 -3.04 8.35 -5.10
CA ILE A 15 -3.15 7.67 -3.81
C ILE A 15 -1.89 6.91 -3.46
N VAL A 16 -1.26 6.26 -4.45
CA VAL A 16 0.07 5.66 -4.28
C VAL A 16 1.07 6.76 -3.93
N LYS A 17 1.07 7.89 -4.64
CA LYS A 17 1.91 9.06 -4.32
C LYS A 17 1.62 9.62 -2.92
N GLN A 18 0.36 9.68 -2.49
CA GLN A 18 -0.02 10.20 -1.17
C GLN A 18 0.34 9.23 -0.04
N THR A 19 0.24 7.92 -0.29
CA THR A 19 0.69 6.88 0.64
C THR A 19 2.21 6.85 0.74
N PHE A 20 2.90 6.98 -0.39
CA PHE A 20 4.34 7.16 -0.41
C PHE A 20 4.74 8.49 0.23
N SER A 21 3.96 9.56 0.07
CA SER A 21 4.14 10.85 0.76
C SER A 21 3.98 10.73 2.28
N ALA A 22 3.03 9.92 2.76
CA ALA A 22 2.90 9.58 4.18
C ALA A 22 4.08 8.75 4.74
N PHE A 23 4.88 8.13 3.86
CA PHE A 23 6.16 7.49 4.19
C PHE A 23 7.39 8.39 3.92
N ILE A 24 7.28 9.34 2.97
CA ILE A 24 8.20 10.46 2.73
C ILE A 24 7.84 11.55 3.73
N VAL A 25 8.24 11.38 4.99
CA VAL A 25 8.50 12.58 5.79
C VAL A 25 9.76 13.23 5.21
N MET A 26 9.54 14.18 4.29
CA MET A 26 10.42 15.30 3.94
C MET A 26 11.48 15.09 2.85
N LEU A 27 11.13 15.48 1.62
CA LEU A 27 12.06 15.99 0.62
C LEU A 27 11.73 17.47 0.36
N LEU A 28 12.29 18.39 1.16
CA LEU A 28 12.31 19.80 0.81
C LEU A 28 13.43 19.98 -0.24
N ILE A 29 13.04 20.05 -1.51
CA ILE A 29 13.95 20.43 -2.60
C ILE A 29 14.46 21.84 -2.28
N LEU A 30 15.78 22.01 -2.28
CA LEU A 30 16.45 23.32 -2.24
C LEU A 30 15.96 24.16 -3.43
N THR A 31 14.97 25.03 -3.22
CA THR A 31 14.67 26.11 -4.15
C THR A 31 15.82 27.10 -4.11
N GLY A 32 16.43 27.36 -5.27
CA GLY A 32 17.59 28.23 -5.41
C GLY A 32 17.32 29.69 -5.06
N SER A 33 17.45 30.04 -3.77
CA SER A 33 17.61 31.42 -3.32
C SER A 33 18.46 31.48 -2.04
N GLY A 34 19.79 31.48 -2.19
CA GLY A 34 20.72 32.25 -1.34
C GLY A 34 20.80 32.03 0.18
N GLN A 35 20.03 31.15 0.83
CA GLN A 35 20.11 30.92 2.28
C GLN A 35 20.42 29.45 2.61
N ARG A 36 21.52 29.23 3.33
CA ARG A 36 21.93 27.93 3.90
C ARG A 36 21.06 27.58 5.11
N SER A 37 19.94 26.90 4.89
CA SER A 37 19.33 26.05 5.90
C SER A 37 19.55 24.59 5.52
N VAL A 38 20.33 23.86 6.31
CA VAL A 38 20.52 22.41 6.13
C VAL A 38 19.27 21.71 6.65
N TYR A 39 18.43 21.20 5.75
CA TYR A 39 17.37 20.26 6.10
C TYR A 39 17.87 18.83 5.87
N THR A 40 17.90 18.03 6.93
CA THR A 40 18.27 16.62 6.89
C THR A 40 17.23 15.85 6.10
N GLY A 41 17.56 15.48 4.86
CA GLY A 41 16.68 14.67 4.01
C GLY A 41 16.58 13.23 4.52
N VAL A 42 15.44 12.58 4.23
CA VAL A 42 15.25 11.14 4.44
C VAL A 42 15.37 10.39 3.12
N ASP A 43 15.93 9.18 3.18
CA ASP A 43 16.02 8.26 2.04
C ASP A 43 14.94 7.17 2.17
N PHE A 44 14.48 6.65 1.05
CA PHE A 44 13.57 5.52 1.06
C PHE A 44 14.28 4.27 1.61
N CYS A 45 13.51 3.37 2.23
CA CYS A 45 14.03 2.04 2.54
C CYS A 45 14.52 1.35 1.25
N LYS A 46 15.83 1.11 1.15
CA LYS A 46 16.51 0.58 -0.05
C LYS A 46 16.05 -0.82 -0.50
N ARG A 47 15.12 -1.46 0.21
CA ARG A 47 14.63 -2.83 -0.06
C ARG A 47 13.12 -2.94 0.19
N LEU A 48 12.34 -2.15 -0.53
CA LEU A 48 10.88 -2.31 -0.57
C LEU A 48 10.50 -3.43 -1.55
N CYS A 49 9.56 -4.29 -1.14
CA CYS A 49 8.88 -5.23 -2.00
C CYS A 49 7.38 -4.97 -1.91
N SER A 50 6.70 -5.03 -3.05
CA SER A 50 5.24 -4.94 -3.09
C SER A 50 4.64 -6.33 -3.25
N ALA A 51 3.46 -6.54 -2.67
CA ALA A 51 2.67 -7.74 -2.87
C ALA A 51 1.26 -7.33 -3.31
N SER A 52 0.85 -7.83 -4.47
CA SER A 52 -0.44 -7.56 -5.10
C SER A 52 -1.38 -8.75 -4.87
N VAL A 53 -2.58 -8.48 -4.34
CA VAL A 53 -3.61 -9.52 -4.13
C VAL A 53 -4.45 -9.63 -5.40
N ILE A 54 -4.38 -10.78 -6.05
CA ILE A 54 -5.11 -11.04 -7.30
C ILE A 54 -6.62 -11.16 -7.02
N ARG A 55 -7.51 -10.62 -7.87
CA ARG A 55 -7.27 -9.94 -9.17
C ARG A 55 -7.17 -8.42 -9.09
N SER A 56 -7.87 -7.78 -8.15
CA SER A 56 -8.01 -6.32 -8.12
C SER A 56 -6.71 -5.56 -7.84
N GLY A 57 -5.75 -6.18 -7.14
CA GLY A 57 -4.46 -5.56 -6.82
C GLY A 57 -3.58 -5.26 -8.04
N GLU A 58 -3.78 -5.95 -9.16
CA GLU A 58 -2.97 -5.75 -10.38
C GLU A 58 -3.11 -4.32 -10.94
N SER A 59 -4.27 -3.69 -10.74
CA SER A 59 -4.54 -2.32 -11.17
C SER A 59 -3.60 -1.28 -10.55
N MET A 60 -3.04 -1.59 -9.37
CA MET A 60 -2.14 -0.70 -8.63
C MET A 60 -0.67 -0.94 -8.99
N GLU A 61 -0.34 -2.03 -9.68
CA GLU A 61 1.04 -2.39 -10.07
C GLU A 61 1.64 -1.34 -11.00
N ASN A 62 0.87 -0.85 -11.96
CA ASN A 62 1.31 0.20 -12.88
C ASN A 62 1.62 1.52 -12.15
N ALA A 63 0.78 1.91 -11.18
CA ALA A 63 1.01 3.10 -10.37
C ALA A 63 2.26 2.96 -9.48
N LEU A 64 2.49 1.75 -8.95
CA LEU A 64 3.71 1.42 -8.20
C LEU A 64 4.96 1.49 -9.08
N TRP A 65 4.94 0.96 -10.31
CA TRP A 65 6.09 1.08 -11.22
C TRP A 65 6.36 2.52 -11.66
N ALA A 66 5.31 3.33 -11.82
CA ALA A 66 5.46 4.75 -12.11
C ALA A 66 6.15 5.51 -10.95
N CYS A 67 5.88 5.12 -9.70
CA CYS A 67 6.48 5.75 -8.51
C CYS A 67 7.83 5.14 -8.11
N CYS A 68 8.05 3.85 -8.34
CA CYS A 68 9.21 3.08 -7.90
C CYS A 68 9.78 2.23 -9.04
N LYS A 69 10.78 2.79 -9.75
CA LYS A 69 11.47 2.07 -10.83
C LYS A 69 12.21 0.84 -10.28
N GLY A 70 11.83 -0.35 -10.73
CA GLY A 70 12.50 -1.62 -10.38
C GLY A 70 12.03 -2.29 -9.08
N ILE A 71 10.88 -1.90 -8.51
CA ILE A 71 10.30 -2.60 -7.37
C ILE A 71 9.91 -4.04 -7.73
N LYS A 72 10.23 -5.00 -6.86
CA LYS A 72 9.80 -6.40 -7.00
C LYS A 72 8.35 -6.51 -6.53
N ILE A 73 7.46 -6.95 -7.43
CA ILE A 73 6.05 -7.19 -7.14
C ILE A 73 5.81 -8.70 -7.06
N GLY A 74 5.41 -9.19 -5.90
CA GLY A 74 4.92 -10.56 -5.73
C GLY A 74 3.41 -10.60 -5.93
N LYS A 75 2.90 -11.64 -6.60
CA LYS A 75 1.46 -11.84 -6.75
C LYS A 75 0.97 -12.89 -5.78
N ILE A 76 -0.06 -12.55 -5.01
CA ILE A 76 -0.67 -13.44 -4.02
C ILE A 76 -2.08 -13.74 -4.49
N LEU A 77 -2.32 -15.01 -4.83
CA LEU A 77 -3.65 -15.50 -5.13
C LEU A 77 -4.23 -16.11 -3.84
N ILE A 78 -5.36 -15.56 -3.40
CA ILE A 78 -6.12 -16.14 -2.29
C ILE A 78 -7.30 -16.89 -2.88
N HIS A 79 -7.26 -18.21 -2.76
CA HIS A 79 -8.42 -19.04 -3.00
C HIS A 79 -9.19 -19.18 -1.68
N ARG A 80 -10.51 -18.92 -1.73
CA ARG A 80 -11.38 -19.03 -0.56
C ARG A 80 -11.81 -20.49 -0.41
N GLU A 81 -10.88 -21.34 -0.01
CA GLU A 81 -11.17 -22.73 0.31
C GLU A 81 -11.63 -22.84 1.76
N GLY A 82 -12.75 -23.52 1.98
CA GLY A 82 -13.51 -23.53 3.23
C GLY A 82 -12.87 -24.33 4.35
N ASP A 83 -11.71 -23.90 4.84
CA ASP A 83 -11.04 -24.56 5.97
C ASP A 83 -10.47 -23.53 6.97
N ASN A 84 -11.17 -23.38 8.10
CA ASN A 84 -10.71 -22.95 9.43
C ASN A 84 -9.73 -21.75 9.59
N LYS A 85 -9.56 -20.89 8.57
CA LYS A 85 -8.75 -19.66 8.62
C LYS A 85 -9.62 -18.44 8.99
N PRO A 86 -9.02 -17.39 9.58
CA PRO A 86 -9.75 -16.18 10.01
C PRO A 86 -10.67 -15.70 8.90
N THR A 87 -11.95 -15.68 9.24
CA THR A 87 -13.10 -15.66 8.34
C THR A 87 -13.08 -14.47 7.39
N GLY A 88 -13.09 -14.76 6.09
CA GLY A 88 -13.67 -13.91 5.05
C GLY A 88 -12.96 -12.61 4.66
N ASN A 89 -11.82 -12.27 5.26
CA ASN A 89 -11.05 -11.07 4.87
C ASN A 89 -9.74 -11.47 4.17
N SER A 90 -9.70 -11.30 2.85
CA SER A 90 -8.52 -11.57 2.02
C SER A 90 -7.29 -10.76 2.45
N ALA A 91 -7.50 -9.55 2.99
CA ALA A 91 -6.41 -8.74 3.53
C ALA A 91 -5.74 -9.43 4.73
N VAL A 92 -6.54 -9.94 5.67
CA VAL A 92 -6.03 -10.63 6.87
C VAL A 92 -5.24 -11.86 6.48
N GLN A 93 -5.73 -12.66 5.52
CA GLN A 93 -5.02 -13.84 5.03
C GLN A 93 -3.69 -13.50 4.34
N THR A 94 -3.68 -12.45 3.50
CA THR A 94 -2.46 -11.96 2.83
C THR A 94 -1.41 -11.55 3.84
N ILE A 95 -1.82 -10.75 4.82
CA ILE A 95 -0.95 -10.28 5.90
C ILE A 95 -0.39 -11.47 6.67
N TRP A 96 -1.25 -12.43 7.03
CA TRP A 96 -0.83 -13.64 7.76
C TRP A 96 0.25 -14.41 6.98
N LEU A 97 0.09 -14.56 5.66
CA LEU A 97 1.08 -15.20 4.80
C LEU A 97 2.43 -14.47 4.83
N LEU A 98 2.43 -13.12 4.78
CA LEU A 98 3.64 -12.32 4.88
C LEU A 98 4.34 -12.51 6.24
N LEU A 99 3.58 -12.64 7.32
CA LEU A 99 4.13 -12.92 8.65
C LEU A 99 4.79 -14.30 8.72
N ILE A 100 4.17 -15.36 8.15
CA ILE A 100 4.79 -16.70 8.07
C ILE A 100 6.13 -16.62 7.33
N LYS A 101 6.21 -15.80 6.29
CA LYS A 101 7.44 -15.61 5.50
C LYS A 101 8.52 -14.82 6.22
N GLY A 102 8.29 -14.39 7.47
CA GLY A 102 9.26 -13.69 8.31
C GLY A 102 9.24 -12.17 8.15
N VAL A 103 8.24 -11.59 7.49
CA VAL A 103 8.11 -10.13 7.40
C VAL A 103 7.57 -9.59 8.73
N PRO A 104 8.27 -8.65 9.40
CA PRO A 104 7.80 -8.11 10.66
C PRO A 104 6.58 -7.19 10.47
N LYS A 105 5.58 -7.31 11.37
CA LYS A 105 4.32 -6.54 11.36
C LYS A 105 4.52 -5.03 11.17
N ALA A 106 5.56 -4.45 11.80
CA ALA A 106 5.84 -3.02 11.75
C ALA A 106 6.28 -2.51 10.36
N ASN A 107 6.73 -3.40 9.48
CA ASN A 107 7.18 -3.07 8.13
C ASN A 107 6.11 -3.35 7.07
N ILE A 108 4.95 -3.90 7.48
CA ILE A 108 3.85 -4.19 6.56
C ILE A 108 2.94 -2.97 6.48
N ILE A 109 2.67 -2.56 5.25
CA ILE A 109 1.72 -1.50 4.92
C ILE A 109 0.63 -2.13 4.06
N PHE A 110 -0.61 -2.02 4.52
CA PHE A 110 -1.77 -2.45 3.76
C PHE A 110 -2.35 -1.26 3.02
N LEU A 111 -2.13 -1.24 1.71
CA LEU A 111 -2.62 -0.20 0.80
C LEU A 111 -3.94 -0.67 0.18
N ASN A 112 -5.00 0.12 0.32
CA ASN A 112 -6.30 -0.14 -0.28
C ASN A 112 -6.86 1.14 -0.93
N LEU A 113 -7.72 1.00 -1.94
CA LEU A 113 -8.39 2.16 -2.55
C LEU A 113 -9.63 2.51 -1.72
N ILE A 114 -10.61 1.61 -1.72
CA ILE A 114 -11.87 1.77 -1.02
C ILE A 114 -11.92 0.72 0.09
N SER A 115 -12.04 1.18 1.34
CA SER A 115 -12.18 0.29 2.49
C SER A 115 -13.53 0.46 3.16
N VAL A 116 -14.16 -0.66 3.49
CA VAL A 116 -15.30 -0.65 4.42
C VAL A 116 -14.78 -0.70 5.86
N PRO A 117 -15.39 0.03 6.81
CA PRO A 117 -14.89 0.11 8.19
C PRO A 117 -14.82 -1.26 8.87
N GLN A 118 -15.72 -2.18 8.54
CA GLN A 118 -15.70 -3.57 9.04
C GLN A 118 -14.41 -4.30 8.62
N GLY A 119 -13.94 -4.07 7.39
CA GLY A 119 -12.71 -4.65 6.86
C GLY A 119 -11.46 -4.09 7.55
N VAL A 120 -11.41 -2.77 7.72
CA VAL A 120 -10.32 -2.09 8.45
C VAL A 120 -10.28 -2.55 9.91
N HIS A 121 -11.42 -2.57 10.58
CA HIS A 121 -11.54 -2.99 11.97
C HIS A 121 -11.09 -4.45 12.15
N ALA A 122 -11.45 -5.34 11.20
CA ALA A 122 -10.99 -6.71 11.22
C ALA A 122 -9.46 -6.81 11.13
N VAL A 123 -8.80 -6.04 10.25
CA VAL A 123 -7.33 -6.04 10.15
C VAL A 123 -6.69 -5.46 11.40
N CYS A 124 -7.15 -4.29 11.89
CA CYS A 124 -6.63 -3.66 13.10
C CYS A 124 -6.77 -4.53 14.35
N LYS A 125 -7.88 -5.26 14.48
CA LYS A 125 -8.12 -6.19 15.60
C LYS A 125 -7.11 -7.33 15.64
N HIS A 126 -6.71 -7.85 14.48
CA HIS A 126 -5.72 -8.94 14.39
C HIS A 126 -4.27 -8.42 14.41
N PHE A 127 -4.03 -7.22 13.86
CA PHE A 127 -2.69 -6.68 13.63
C PHE A 127 -2.60 -5.18 13.96
N PRO A 128 -2.60 -4.79 15.25
CA PRO A 128 -2.63 -3.39 15.66
C PRO A 128 -1.37 -2.59 15.30
N ARG A 129 -0.27 -3.26 14.91
CA ARG A 129 1.00 -2.63 14.54
C ARG A 129 1.17 -2.41 13.03
N ILE A 130 0.21 -2.87 12.22
CA ILE A 130 0.24 -2.69 10.77
C ILE A 130 -0.30 -1.31 10.41
N LYS A 131 0.31 -0.67 9.42
CA LYS A 131 -0.19 0.59 8.88
C LYS A 131 -1.17 0.30 7.76
N ILE A 132 -2.39 0.81 7.87
CA ILE A 132 -3.41 0.75 6.82
C ILE A 132 -3.50 2.13 6.17
N VAL A 133 -3.43 2.18 4.85
CA VAL A 133 -3.63 3.40 4.08
C VAL A 133 -4.73 3.15 3.06
N THR A 134 -5.79 3.94 3.15
CA THR A 134 -6.96 3.88 2.28
C THR A 134 -7.26 5.26 1.73
N SER A 135 -7.73 5.38 0.49
CA SER A 135 -8.10 6.70 -0.06
C SER A 135 -9.49 7.11 0.36
N GLU A 136 -10.40 6.15 0.41
CA GLU A 136 -11.79 6.39 0.77
C GLU A 136 -12.27 5.32 1.74
N ILE A 137 -13.17 5.72 2.64
CA ILE A 137 -13.87 4.80 3.53
C ILE A 137 -15.33 4.83 3.12
N GLU A 138 -15.82 3.72 2.57
CA GLU A 138 -17.21 3.54 2.21
C GLU A 138 -17.99 3.12 3.45
N THR A 139 -18.99 3.91 3.85
CA THR A 139 -19.78 3.66 5.07
C THR A 139 -20.88 2.61 4.90
N GLY A 140 -21.16 2.17 3.67
CA GLY A 140 -22.30 1.28 3.36
C GLY A 140 -23.62 2.03 3.28
#